data_AF-A0A2T9Y8G9-F1
#
_entry.id   AF-A0A2T9Y8G9-F1
#
_cell.length_a   1.000
_cell.length_b   1.000
_cell.length_c   1.000
_cell.angle_alpha   90.00
_cell.angle_beta   90.00
_cell.angle_gamma   90.00
#
_symmetry.space_group_name_H-M   'P 1'
#
loop_
_entity.id
_entity.type
_entity.pdbx_description
1 polymer ?
#
loop_
_entity_poly.entity_id
_entity_poly.type
_entity_poly.pdbx_seq_one_letter_code
_entity_poly.pdbx_strand_id
1 'polypeptide(L)'
;MFKNILLISSIAISALAATQQTGTCVSQYGSDSFKSPYDSCNTCKCDSSGQLDCTKNSCPPIESTKEEKYQECVSKYGTGSFLSPKDGCNLCSCRTNGIMACSKMICPK
;
A
#
# COMPACT_ATOMS: atom_id res chain seq x y z
N MET A 1 -44.84 -41.17 24.03
CA MET A 1 -43.76 -40.19 23.79
C MET A 1 -43.58 -40.05 22.30
N PHE A 2 -43.68 -38.81 21.83
CA PHE A 2 -43.40 -38.23 20.51
C PHE A 2 -43.87 -38.93 19.21
N LYS A 3 -44.86 -38.24 18.64
CA LYS A 3 -45.38 -38.18 17.27
C LYS A 3 -44.32 -37.72 16.25
N ASN A 4 -44.62 -38.02 14.97
CA ASN A 4 -44.29 -37.25 13.76
C ASN A 4 -42.87 -37.39 13.17
N ILE A 5 -42.61 -37.34 11.85
CA ILE A 5 -43.36 -37.51 10.59
C ILE A 5 -42.31 -37.23 9.47
N LEU A 6 -42.40 -37.98 8.37
CA LEU A 6 -41.91 -37.72 6.99
C LEU A 6 -40.44 -37.32 6.68
N LEU A 7 -39.79 -38.27 5.98
CA LEU A 7 -38.98 -38.13 4.74
C LEU A 7 -39.06 -36.77 4.02
N ILE A 8 -37.91 -36.14 3.73
CA ILE A 8 -37.67 -35.49 2.43
C ILE A 8 -36.17 -35.37 2.11
N SER A 9 -35.85 -35.79 0.88
CA SER A 9 -34.54 -35.75 0.23
C SER A 9 -33.91 -34.36 0.24
N SER A 10 -32.66 -34.26 0.69
CA SER A 10 -31.91 -33.01 0.63
C SER A 10 -30.94 -33.00 -0.56
N ILE A 11 -31.48 -32.97 -1.78
CA ILE A 11 -30.77 -32.31 -2.88
C ILE A 11 -31.21 -30.85 -2.84
N ALA A 12 -30.45 -30.02 -2.13
CA ALA A 12 -30.53 -28.57 -2.24
C ALA A 12 -29.11 -28.05 -2.39
N ILE A 13 -28.68 -28.13 -3.64
CA ILE A 13 -27.68 -27.35 -4.36
C ILE A 13 -27.01 -26.25 -3.52
N SER A 14 -25.68 -26.34 -3.49
CA SER A 14 -24.69 -25.36 -3.07
C SER A 14 -25.02 -23.90 -3.47
N ALA A 15 -25.90 -23.25 -2.71
CA ALA A 15 -26.20 -21.81 -2.84
C ALA A 15 -25.48 -20.95 -1.77
N LEU A 16 -24.72 -21.55 -0.87
CA LEU A 16 -24.02 -20.83 0.21
C LEU A 16 -22.65 -20.24 -0.16
N ALA A 17 -22.12 -20.54 -1.35
CA ALA A 17 -20.81 -20.04 -1.77
C ALA A 17 -20.88 -18.71 -2.55
N ALA A 18 -22.01 -18.40 -3.20
CA ALA A 18 -22.14 -17.20 -4.04
C ALA A 18 -22.47 -15.93 -3.26
N THR A 19 -23.07 -16.05 -2.07
CA THR A 19 -23.42 -14.91 -1.20
C THR A 19 -22.29 -14.47 -0.27
N GLN A 20 -21.25 -15.28 -0.10
CA GLN A 20 -20.11 -14.92 0.76
C GLN A 20 -19.13 -13.97 0.07
N GLN A 21 -18.95 -14.08 -1.25
CA GLN A 21 -17.98 -13.25 -1.97
C GLN A 21 -18.46 -11.81 -2.18
N THR A 22 -19.75 -11.59 -2.44
CA THR A 22 -20.33 -10.25 -2.63
C THR A 22 -20.33 -9.42 -1.34
N GLY A 23 -20.44 -10.08 -0.19
CA GLY A 23 -20.46 -9.42 1.11
C GLY A 23 -19.10 -8.89 1.58
N THR A 24 -17.98 -9.52 1.19
CA THR A 24 -16.66 -9.17 1.75
C THR A 24 -16.19 -7.78 1.30
N CYS A 25 -16.27 -7.46 0.01
CA CYS A 25 -15.85 -6.14 -0.49
C CYS A 25 -16.67 -5.01 0.14
N VAL A 26 -18.00 -5.10 0.09
CA VAL A 26 -18.88 -4.04 0.64
C VAL A 26 -18.73 -3.93 2.15
N SER A 27 -18.52 -5.04 2.86
CA SER A 27 -18.26 -5.01 4.31
C SER A 27 -16.96 -4.30 4.67
N GLN A 28 -15.94 -4.38 3.81
CA GLN A 28 -14.62 -3.82 4.06
C GLN A 28 -14.51 -2.36 3.64
N TYR A 29 -15.12 -1.99 2.51
CA TYR A 29 -14.90 -0.69 1.88
C TYR A 29 -16.16 0.16 1.70
N GLY A 30 -17.34 -0.40 1.96
CA GLY A 30 -18.63 0.25 1.73
C GLY A 30 -19.19 0.00 0.32
N SER A 31 -20.42 0.46 0.10
CA SER A 31 -21.14 0.30 -1.18
C SER A 31 -20.86 1.41 -2.19
N ASP A 32 -20.39 2.56 -1.72
CA ASP A 32 -20.10 3.73 -2.55
C ASP A 32 -18.70 3.64 -3.16
N SER A 33 -18.36 4.60 -4.03
CA SER A 33 -16.98 4.72 -4.53
C SER A 33 -16.05 5.28 -3.44
N PHE A 34 -14.84 4.71 -3.33
CA PHE A 34 -13.84 5.08 -2.33
C PHE A 34 -12.44 5.19 -2.97
N LYS A 35 -11.46 5.70 -2.21
CA LYS A 35 -10.07 5.79 -2.69
C LYS A 35 -9.44 4.41 -2.82
N SER A 36 -8.68 4.20 -3.90
CA SER A 36 -7.93 2.96 -4.11
C SER A 36 -7.07 2.62 -2.90
N PRO A 37 -7.10 1.37 -2.40
CA PRO A 37 -6.18 0.92 -1.36
C PRO A 37 -4.76 0.67 -1.89
N TYR A 38 -4.58 0.71 -3.21
CA TYR A 38 -3.31 0.37 -3.87
C TYR A 38 -2.50 1.59 -4.31
N ASP A 39 -3.14 2.75 -4.40
CA ASP A 39 -2.53 3.98 -4.91
C ASP A 39 -3.30 5.23 -4.42
N SER A 40 -2.74 6.41 -4.67
CA SER A 40 -3.27 7.66 -4.15
C SER A 40 -4.28 8.38 -5.07
N CYS A 41 -4.48 7.91 -6.30
CA CYS A 41 -5.17 8.68 -7.34
C CYS A 41 -6.39 7.98 -7.95
N ASN A 42 -6.44 6.66 -7.93
CA ASN A 42 -7.55 5.88 -8.45
C ASN A 42 -8.68 5.80 -7.42
N THR A 43 -9.88 5.57 -7.93
CA THR A 43 -11.07 5.30 -7.13
C THR A 43 -11.57 3.90 -7.44
N CYS A 44 -12.05 3.20 -6.43
CA CYS A 44 -12.60 1.87 -6.53
C CYS A 44 -14.07 1.84 -6.08
N LYS A 45 -14.79 0.81 -6.53
CA LYS A 45 -16.09 0.42 -6.01
C LYS A 45 -16.18 -1.11 -5.98
N CYS A 46 -17.09 -1.65 -5.20
CA CYS A 46 -17.41 -3.07 -5.26
C CYS A 46 -18.33 -3.35 -6.46
N ASP A 47 -17.97 -4.32 -7.29
CA ASP A 47 -18.83 -4.78 -8.39
C ASP A 47 -19.89 -5.80 -7.90
N SER A 48 -20.79 -6.19 -8.79
CA SER A 48 -21.86 -7.16 -8.48
C SER A 48 -21.35 -8.57 -8.15
N SER A 49 -20.09 -8.88 -8.43
CA SER A 49 -19.45 -10.15 -8.08
C SER A 49 -18.74 -10.11 -6.72
N GLY A 50 -18.68 -8.94 -6.07
CA GLY A 50 -17.95 -8.74 -4.83
C GLY A 50 -16.48 -8.43 -5.00
N GLN A 51 -16.04 -8.04 -6.20
CA GLN A 51 -14.65 -7.71 -6.48
C GLN A 51 -14.45 -6.20 -6.52
N LEU A 52 -13.20 -5.78 -6.33
CA LEU A 52 -12.79 -4.38 -6.50
C LEU A 52 -12.71 -4.03 -7.98
N ASP A 53 -13.54 -3.10 -8.41
CA ASP A 53 -13.46 -2.45 -9.72
C ASP A 53 -12.88 -1.03 -9.52
N CYS A 54 -11.65 -0.83 -9.97
CA CYS A 54 -10.89 0.41 -9.80
C CYS A 54 -10.63 1.10 -11.14
N THR A 55 -10.62 2.44 -11.14
CA THR A 55 -10.08 3.21 -12.26
C THR A 55 -8.61 2.84 -12.48
N LYS A 56 -8.14 2.97 -13.73
CA LYS A 56 -6.76 2.64 -14.13
C LYS A 56 -6.04 3.88 -14.66
N ASN A 57 -6.12 4.97 -13.91
CA ASN A 57 -5.42 6.19 -14.25
C ASN A 57 -3.91 6.01 -14.02
N SER A 58 -3.09 6.63 -14.85
CA SER A 58 -1.66 6.77 -14.57
C SER A 58 -1.46 7.72 -13.40
N CYS A 59 -1.25 7.16 -12.21
CA CYS A 59 -1.02 7.98 -11.02
C CYS A 59 0.33 8.70 -11.11
N PRO A 60 0.39 9.96 -10.66
CA PRO A 60 1.67 10.62 -10.49
C PRO A 60 2.52 9.84 -9.47
N PRO A 61 3.85 9.91 -9.57
CA PRO A 61 4.71 9.36 -8.54
C PRO A 61 4.30 9.94 -7.19
N ILE A 62 4.30 9.08 -6.17
CA ILE A 62 4.06 9.53 -4.80
C ILE A 62 5.23 10.45 -4.45
N GLU A 63 4.96 11.76 -4.42
CA GLU A 63 5.94 12.75 -4.01
C GLU A 63 6.24 12.54 -2.53
N SER A 64 7.39 11.94 -2.23
CA SER A 64 7.82 11.77 -0.85
C SER A 64 8.02 13.14 -0.20
N THR A 65 7.50 13.29 1.00
CA THR A 65 7.66 14.47 1.82
C THR A 65 9.14 14.71 2.12
N LYS A 66 9.49 15.95 2.48
CA LYS A 66 10.86 16.29 2.90
C LYS A 66 11.32 15.42 4.08
N GLU A 67 10.40 15.13 4.99
CA GLU A 67 10.65 14.28 6.15
C GLU A 67 10.94 12.84 5.73
N GLU A 68 10.11 12.25 4.86
CA GLU A 68 10.36 10.89 4.33
C GLU A 68 11.71 10.79 3.63
N LYS A 69 12.06 11.78 2.80
CA LYS A 69 13.37 11.81 2.11
C LYS A 69 14.53 11.97 3.09
N TYR A 70 14.36 12.72 4.18
CA TYR A 70 15.35 12.82 5.25
C TYR A 70 15.51 11.49 6.00
N GLN A 71 14.41 10.85 6.38
CA GLN A 71 14.42 9.56 7.07
C GLN A 71 15.03 8.46 6.19
N GLU A 72 14.78 8.47 4.89
CA GLU A 72 15.44 7.55 3.95
C GLU A 72 16.96 7.73 3.95
N CYS A 73 17.44 8.98 3.86
CA CYS A 73 18.86 9.29 3.93
C CYS A 73 19.47 8.82 5.27
N VAL A 74 18.83 9.16 6.39
CA VAL A 74 19.27 8.80 7.74
C VAL A 74 19.27 7.30 7.96
N SER A 75 18.26 6.58 7.46
CA SER A 75 18.21 5.12 7.54
C SER A 75 19.41 4.47 6.84
N LYS A 76 19.85 5.07 5.74
CA LYS A 76 20.96 4.55 4.93
C LYS A 76 22.34 4.92 5.46
N TYR A 77 22.51 6.15 5.97
CA TYR A 77 23.84 6.71 6.27
C TYR A 77 24.01 7.15 7.73
N GLY A 78 22.95 7.12 8.53
CA GLY A 78 22.92 7.61 9.90
C GLY A 78 22.57 9.09 10.04
N THR A 79 22.35 9.52 11.28
CA THR A 79 22.03 10.91 11.64
C THR A 79 23.27 11.82 11.69
N GLY A 80 24.47 11.22 11.78
CA GLY A 80 25.74 11.91 11.87
C GLY A 80 26.34 12.27 10.52
N SER A 81 27.57 12.77 10.56
CA SER A 81 28.37 12.93 9.35
C SER A 81 29.03 11.60 8.96
N PHE A 82 29.14 11.33 7.66
CA PHE A 82 29.66 10.07 7.10
C PHE A 82 30.51 10.33 5.85
N LEU A 83 31.41 9.40 5.50
CA LEU A 83 32.22 9.53 4.29
C LEU A 83 31.35 9.37 3.04
N SER A 84 31.59 10.24 2.07
CA SER A 84 30.93 10.24 0.77
C SER A 84 31.04 8.87 0.10
N PRO A 85 29.92 8.20 -0.22
CA PRO A 85 29.96 6.91 -0.90
C PRO A 85 30.52 7.01 -2.33
N LYS A 86 30.64 8.23 -2.87
CA LYS A 86 31.15 8.48 -4.23
C LYS A 86 32.68 8.54 -4.29
N ASP A 87 33.32 9.13 -3.28
CA ASP A 87 34.75 9.43 -3.29
C ASP A 87 35.51 8.96 -2.05
N GLY A 88 34.82 8.51 -1.00
CA GLY A 88 35.40 7.98 0.22
C GLY A 88 36.18 9.00 1.07
N CYS A 89 36.17 10.30 0.73
CA CYS A 89 37.00 11.31 1.39
C CYS A 89 36.22 12.55 1.82
N ASN A 90 35.27 13.03 1.00
CA ASN A 90 34.41 14.13 1.40
C ASN A 90 33.46 13.70 2.51
N LEU A 91 33.20 14.58 3.47
CA LEU A 91 32.29 14.31 4.57
C LEU A 91 30.90 14.81 4.19
N CYS A 92 29.91 13.94 4.32
CA CYS A 92 28.52 14.18 3.98
C CYS A 92 27.61 14.12 5.21
N SER A 93 26.45 14.77 5.13
CA SER A 93 25.36 14.61 6.09
C SER A 93 24.00 14.74 5.40
N CYS A 94 22.98 14.13 6.01
CA CYS A 94 21.60 14.23 5.54
C CYS A 94 21.00 15.58 5.96
N ARG A 95 20.40 16.31 5.00
CA ARG A 95 19.63 17.53 5.30
C ARG A 95 18.14 17.23 5.40
N THR A 96 17.42 18.11 6.10
CA THR A 96 15.96 18.00 6.34
C THR A 96 15.09 18.00 5.09
N ASN A 97 15.64 18.35 3.92
CA ASN A 97 14.97 18.22 2.63
C ASN A 97 15.26 16.87 1.93
N GLY A 98 15.94 15.95 2.61
CA GLY A 98 16.37 14.65 2.12
C GLY A 98 17.58 14.68 1.20
N ILE A 99 18.17 15.86 0.95
CA ILE A 99 19.35 15.98 0.10
C ILE A 99 20.60 15.74 0.96
N MET A 100 21.49 14.88 0.46
CA MET A 100 22.83 14.71 1.01
C MET A 100 23.69 15.93 0.68
N ALA A 101 24.29 16.54 1.70
CA ALA A 101 25.21 17.66 1.54
C ALA A 101 26.62 17.22 1.94
N CYS A 102 27.56 17.36 1.02
CA CYS A 102 28.95 16.96 1.21
C CYS A 102 29.90 18.16 1.15
N SER A 103 31.03 18.06 1.84
CA SER A 103 32.17 18.93 1.59
C SER A 103 32.69 18.74 0.14
N LYS A 104 33.50 19.70 -0.33
CA LYS A 104 34.09 19.72 -1.68
C LYS A 104 35.60 19.87 -1.61
N MET A 105 36.22 18.98 -0.87
CA MET A 105 37.67 18.88 -0.72
C MET A 105 38.26 18.18 -1.94
N ILE A 106 39.50 18.52 -2.29
CA ILE A 106 40.27 17.73 -3.26
C ILE A 106 40.70 16.46 -2.55
N CYS A 107 40.20 15.32 -3.03
CA CYS A 107 40.55 14.03 -2.45
C CYS A 107 41.90 13.54 -2.96
N PRO A 108 42.74 12.97 -2.06
CA PRO A 108 43.96 12.30 -2.48
C PRO A 108 43.62 11.12 -3.39
N LYS A 109 44.51 10.84 -4.34
CA LYS A 109 44.43 9.67 -5.22
C LYS A 109 44.98 8.44 -4.55
#